data_AF-A0A1G4FKS7-F1
#
_entry.id   AF-A0A1G4FKS7-F1
#
_cell.length_a   1.000
_cell.length_b   1.000
_cell.length_c   1.000
_cell.angle_alpha   90.00
_cell.angle_beta   90.00
_cell.angle_gamma   90.00
#
_symmetry.space_group_name_H-M   'P 1'
#
loop_
_entity.id
_entity.type
_entity.pdbx_description
1 polymer ?
#
loop_
_entity_poly.entity_id
_entity_poly.type
_entity_poly.pdbx_seq_one_letter_code
_entity_poly.pdbx_strand_id
1 'polypeptide(L)'
;MINTKKLASALKGVKNLKWLREGEFDYLTADYWGLKIPELKGADIKPLLRKFDTIPQEGETLSTGNPDRKPERMEEDKKFIKSILQIPKETKEIKYTKLLYQVPEEICSIFINDDKKYIFVNKRYTDLVGDYTQNFKILGTTPSNLIYFTDEPELLIICPYIKVKTEKINYLKEANE
;
A
#
# COMPACT_ATOMS: atom_id res chain seq x y z
N MET A 1 5.56 5.11 9.86
CA MET A 1 6.56 4.24 9.20
C MET A 1 6.02 2.83 8.92
N ILE A 2 6.48 2.19 7.83
CA ILE A 2 6.00 0.91 7.30
C ILE A 2 6.38 -0.25 8.24
N ASN A 3 5.39 -1.08 8.59
CA ASN A 3 5.52 -2.25 9.44
C ASN A 3 5.87 -3.50 8.63
N THR A 4 7.15 -3.73 8.38
CA THR A 4 7.68 -4.88 7.63
C THR A 4 7.27 -6.23 8.21
N LYS A 5 6.99 -6.33 9.52
CA LYS A 5 6.47 -7.56 10.16
C LYS A 5 5.12 -8.02 9.57
N LYS A 6 4.36 -7.10 8.95
CA LYS A 6 3.06 -7.36 8.32
C LYS A 6 3.17 -7.67 6.83
N LEU A 7 4.36 -7.57 6.23
CA LEU A 7 4.62 -7.81 4.81
C LEU A 7 4.19 -9.22 4.38
N ALA A 8 4.44 -10.25 5.21
CA ALA A 8 4.00 -11.61 4.92
C ALA A 8 2.47 -11.73 4.76
N SER A 9 1.70 -10.98 5.56
CA SER A 9 0.24 -10.96 5.47
C SER A 9 -0.21 -10.23 4.20
N ALA A 10 0.40 -9.08 3.90
CA ALA A 10 0.09 -8.29 2.70
C ALA A 10 0.42 -9.01 1.39
N LEU A 11 1.43 -9.90 1.39
CA LEU A 11 1.80 -10.73 0.24
C LEU A 11 0.92 -11.99 0.09
N LYS A 12 0.03 -12.29 1.04
CA LYS A 12 -0.80 -13.49 0.99
C LYS A 12 -1.91 -13.31 -0.05
N GLY A 13 -1.85 -14.13 -1.10
CA GLY A 13 -2.87 -14.18 -2.16
C GLY A 13 -2.85 -13.02 -3.14
N VAL A 14 -1.81 -12.17 -3.11
CA VAL A 14 -1.62 -11.13 -4.13
C VAL A 14 -1.03 -11.73 -5.40
N LYS A 15 -1.43 -11.19 -6.56
CA LYS A 15 -0.86 -11.50 -7.87
C LYS A 15 -0.05 -10.30 -8.38
N ASN A 16 0.66 -10.52 -9.49
CA ASN A 16 1.44 -9.49 -10.18
C ASN A 16 2.42 -8.74 -9.27
N LEU A 17 2.98 -9.46 -8.30
CA LEU A 17 4.02 -8.92 -7.42
C LEU A 17 5.25 -8.59 -8.26
N LYS A 18 5.76 -7.37 -8.10
CA LYS A 18 7.02 -6.90 -8.67
C LYS A 18 7.91 -6.31 -7.57
N TRP A 19 9.22 -6.46 -7.72
CA TRP A 19 10.24 -5.99 -6.79
C TRP A 19 11.43 -5.40 -7.54
N LEU A 20 11.68 -4.11 -7.34
CA LEU A 20 12.83 -3.37 -7.85
C LEU A 20 13.70 -2.94 -6.68
N ARG A 21 15.02 -3.02 -6.87
CA ARG A 21 16.01 -2.38 -6.00
C ARG A 21 16.69 -1.24 -6.74
N GLU A 22 16.66 -0.04 -6.17
CA GLU A 22 17.33 1.12 -6.75
C GLU A 22 17.79 2.11 -5.67
N GLY A 23 19.09 2.37 -5.63
CA GLY A 23 19.74 3.13 -4.57
C GLY A 23 19.60 2.45 -3.21
N GLU A 24 19.17 3.22 -2.20
CA GLU A 24 18.96 2.72 -0.84
C GLU A 24 17.53 2.18 -0.60
N PHE A 25 16.74 1.99 -1.67
CA PHE A 25 15.32 1.68 -1.58
C PHE A 25 14.95 0.36 -2.27
N ASP A 26 14.05 -0.36 -1.63
CA ASP A 26 13.25 -1.40 -2.25
C ASP A 26 11.88 -0.85 -2.63
N TYR A 27 11.44 -1.18 -3.84
CA TYR A 27 10.14 -0.82 -4.39
C TYR A 27 9.37 -2.11 -4.67
N LEU A 28 8.17 -2.23 -4.10
CA LEU A 28 7.29 -3.37 -4.31
C LEU A 28 5.95 -2.89 -4.85
N THR A 29 5.39 -3.61 -5.81
CA THR A 29 4.02 -3.36 -6.28
C THR A 29 3.25 -4.66 -6.44
N ALA A 30 1.94 -4.61 -6.19
CA ALA A 30 0.98 -5.67 -6.38
C ALA A 30 -0.37 -5.07 -6.80
N ASP A 31 -1.38 -5.91 -7.08
CA ASP A 31 -2.69 -5.46 -7.60
C ASP A 31 -3.36 -4.33 -6.81
N TYR A 32 -3.21 -4.32 -5.48
CA TYR A 32 -3.95 -3.41 -4.58
C TYR A 32 -3.09 -2.52 -3.72
N TRP A 33 -1.76 -2.62 -3.83
CA TRP A 33 -0.86 -1.78 -3.05
C TRP A 33 0.51 -1.69 -3.73
N GLY A 34 1.23 -0.62 -3.41
CA GLY A 34 2.64 -0.49 -3.72
C GLY A 34 3.36 0.19 -2.57
N LEU A 35 4.62 -0.14 -2.36
CA LEU A 35 5.44 0.51 -1.34
C LEU A 35 6.84 0.83 -1.86
N LYS A 36 7.39 1.94 -1.37
CA LYS A 36 8.79 2.32 -1.42
C LYS A 36 9.27 2.40 0.02
N ILE A 37 10.33 1.66 0.34
CA ILE A 37 10.89 1.57 1.69
C ILE A 37 12.41 1.47 1.60
N PRO A 38 13.17 1.92 2.63
CA PRO A 38 14.58 1.58 2.72
C PRO A 38 14.84 0.09 2.53
N GLU A 39 16.01 -0.24 1.99
CA GLU A 39 16.43 -1.60 1.67
C GLU A 39 16.08 -2.61 2.79
N LEU A 40 15.30 -3.64 2.43
CA LEU A 40 14.89 -4.71 3.34
C LEU A 40 16.07 -5.62 3.69
N LYS A 41 16.21 -5.96 4.97
CA LYS A 41 17.33 -6.77 5.49
C LYS A 41 16.86 -7.87 6.44
N GLY A 42 17.66 -8.92 6.57
CA GLY A 42 17.50 -9.96 7.59
C GLY A 42 16.15 -10.68 7.53
N ALA A 43 15.34 -10.57 8.59
CA ALA A 43 14.06 -11.28 8.68
C ALA A 43 12.98 -10.69 7.75
N ASP A 44 13.08 -9.41 7.41
CA ASP A 44 12.03 -8.67 6.72
C ASP A 44 11.92 -9.03 5.24
N ILE A 45 13.02 -9.50 4.65
CA ILE A 45 13.08 -9.93 3.25
C ILE A 45 12.57 -11.36 3.03
N LYS A 46 12.49 -12.17 4.10
CA LYS A 46 12.11 -13.60 4.00
C LYS A 46 10.78 -13.85 3.26
N PRO A 47 9.72 -13.04 3.43
CA PRO A 47 8.48 -13.22 2.68
C PRO A 47 8.65 -13.08 1.16
N LEU A 48 9.55 -12.19 0.71
CA LEU A 48 9.85 -11.98 -0.71
C LEU A 48 10.76 -13.07 -1.26
N LEU A 49 11.75 -13.52 -0.48
CA LEU A 49 12.59 -14.66 -0.87
C LEU A 49 11.76 -15.92 -1.14
N ARG A 50 10.70 -16.17 -0.36
CA ARG A 50 9.76 -17.28 -0.62
C ARG A 50 8.96 -17.15 -1.93
N LYS A 51 8.98 -15.99 -2.58
CA LYS A 51 8.24 -15.69 -3.82
C LYS A 51 9.13 -15.66 -5.05
N PHE A 52 10.36 -15.17 -4.91
CA PHE A 52 11.26 -14.92 -6.02
C PHE A 52 12.55 -15.76 -5.99
N ASP A 53 12.81 -16.44 -4.88
CA ASP A 53 14.01 -17.26 -4.63
C ASP A 53 15.35 -16.51 -4.74
N THR A 54 15.32 -15.18 -4.87
CA THR A 54 16.49 -14.29 -4.90
C THR A 54 16.10 -12.85 -4.54
N ILE A 55 17.11 -11.99 -4.43
CA ILE A 55 17.02 -10.54 -4.29
C ILE A 55 17.38 -9.90 -5.64
N PRO A 56 16.67 -8.85 -6.12
CA PRO A 56 17.09 -8.10 -7.30
C PRO A 56 18.43 -7.40 -7.04
N GLN A 57 19.30 -7.37 -8.04
CA GLN A 57 20.46 -6.48 -8.06
C GLN A 57 20.04 -5.02 -8.25
N GLU A 58 20.98 -4.10 -8.07
CA GLU A 58 20.75 -2.67 -8.34
C GLU A 58 20.26 -2.46 -9.77
N GLY A 59 19.09 -1.83 -9.92
CA GLY A 59 18.43 -1.59 -11.20
C GLY A 59 17.69 -2.80 -11.77
N GLU A 60 17.79 -3.98 -11.17
CA GLU A 60 17.06 -5.20 -11.56
C GLU A 60 15.61 -5.15 -11.04
N THR A 61 14.67 -5.72 -11.81
CA THR A 61 13.29 -5.94 -11.36
C THR A 61 12.92 -7.40 -11.44
N LEU A 62 12.46 -7.98 -10.33
CA LEU A 62 11.84 -9.30 -10.28
C LEU A 62 10.33 -9.15 -10.39
N SER A 63 9.68 -10.01 -11.17
CA SER A 63 8.25 -9.91 -11.43
C SER A 63 7.64 -11.29 -11.59
N THR A 64 6.55 -11.54 -10.88
CA THR A 64 5.80 -12.81 -11.00
C THR A 64 5.17 -12.98 -12.39
N GLY A 65 4.95 -11.87 -13.12
CA GLY A 65 4.50 -11.89 -14.52
C GLY A 65 5.63 -12.05 -15.54
N ASN A 66 6.88 -11.97 -15.11
CA ASN A 66 8.07 -12.15 -15.95
C ASN A 66 9.09 -13.09 -15.28
N PRO A 67 8.75 -14.38 -15.10
CA PRO A 67 9.61 -15.33 -14.39
C PRO A 67 10.96 -15.55 -15.09
N ASP A 68 11.00 -15.42 -16.42
CA ASP A 68 12.21 -15.58 -17.23
C ASP A 68 13.14 -14.35 -17.21
N ARG A 69 12.73 -13.26 -16.55
CA ARG A 69 13.53 -12.02 -16.42
C ARG A 69 14.03 -11.48 -17.75
N LYS A 70 13.13 -11.41 -18.74
CA LYS A 70 13.45 -10.82 -20.05
C LYS A 70 13.79 -9.33 -19.89
N PRO A 71 14.95 -8.84 -20.39
CA PRO A 71 15.40 -7.46 -20.16
C PRO A 71 14.38 -6.38 -20.53
N GLU A 72 13.73 -6.51 -21.69
CA GLU A 72 12.71 -5.55 -22.17
C GLU A 72 11.55 -5.43 -21.18
N ARG A 73 11.04 -6.55 -20.70
CA ARG A 73 9.95 -6.60 -19.71
C ARG A 73 10.38 -6.10 -18.33
N MET A 74 11.64 -6.33 -17.95
CA MET A 74 12.16 -5.78 -16.69
C MET A 74 12.23 -4.25 -16.74
N GLU A 75 12.60 -3.68 -17.87
CA GLU A 75 12.61 -2.23 -18.07
C GLU A 75 11.18 -1.66 -18.07
N GLU A 76 10.21 -2.35 -18.68
CA GLU A 76 8.79 -2.00 -18.60
C GLU A 76 8.27 -2.06 -17.15
N ASP A 77 8.60 -3.12 -16.42
CA ASP A 77 8.22 -3.30 -15.02
C ASP A 77 8.85 -2.22 -14.13
N LYS A 78 10.11 -1.88 -14.35
CA LYS A 78 10.80 -0.77 -13.68
C LYS A 78 10.09 0.56 -13.93
N LYS A 79 9.77 0.89 -15.18
CA LYS A 79 9.03 2.10 -15.55
C LYS A 79 7.65 2.14 -14.89
N PHE A 80 6.95 1.01 -14.85
CA PHE A 80 5.65 0.88 -14.21
C PHE A 80 5.71 1.09 -12.69
N ILE A 81 6.66 0.46 -12.00
CA ILE A 81 6.87 0.66 -10.55
C ILE A 81 7.10 2.15 -10.26
N LYS A 82 7.99 2.79 -11.03
CA LYS A 82 8.31 4.21 -10.87
C LYS A 82 7.13 5.12 -11.15
N SER A 83 6.27 4.80 -12.13
CA SER A 83 5.13 5.65 -12.46
C SER A 83 4.02 5.59 -11.42
N ILE A 84 3.85 4.45 -10.75
CA ILE A 84 2.83 4.28 -9.70
C ILE A 84 3.31 4.84 -8.37
N LEU A 85 4.57 4.63 -7.98
CA LEU A 85 5.11 5.04 -6.69
C LEU A 85 5.54 6.52 -6.68
N GLN A 86 4.64 7.38 -7.12
CA GLN A 86 4.75 8.83 -7.06
C GLN A 86 3.44 9.40 -6.51
N ILE A 87 3.53 10.37 -5.60
CA ILE A 87 2.36 11.08 -5.11
C ILE A 87 1.97 12.13 -6.16
N PRO A 88 0.76 12.08 -6.75
CA PRO A 88 0.30 13.10 -7.67
C PRO A 88 0.21 14.47 -6.99
N LYS A 89 0.36 15.56 -7.75
CA LYS A 89 0.17 16.93 -7.22
C LYS A 89 -1.25 17.16 -6.72
N GLU A 90 -2.22 16.48 -7.31
CA GLU A 90 -3.65 16.61 -7.00
C GLU A 90 -4.09 15.60 -5.92
N THR A 91 -3.47 15.70 -4.74
CA THR A 91 -3.88 14.93 -3.55
C THR A 91 -4.38 15.86 -2.46
N LYS A 92 -5.38 15.41 -1.70
CA LYS A 92 -5.86 16.09 -0.49
C LYS A 92 -5.55 15.26 0.74
N GLU A 93 -5.34 15.92 1.86
CA GLU A 93 -5.20 15.23 3.13
C GLU A 93 -6.52 14.54 3.52
N ILE A 94 -6.42 13.35 4.10
CA ILE A 94 -7.55 12.60 4.66
C ILE A 94 -7.21 12.15 6.07
N LYS A 95 -8.23 11.85 6.88
CA LYS A 95 -8.05 11.49 8.29
C LYS A 95 -8.46 10.05 8.54
N TYR A 96 -7.70 9.33 9.33
CA TYR A 96 -8.13 8.06 9.90
C TYR A 96 -9.30 8.29 10.86
N THR A 97 -10.25 7.36 10.92
CA THR A 97 -11.36 7.43 11.87
C THR A 97 -11.58 6.08 12.57
N LYS A 98 -11.99 6.15 13.84
CA LYS A 98 -12.32 4.99 14.70
C LYS A 98 -13.81 4.60 14.61
N LEU A 99 -14.52 5.02 13.55
CA LEU A 99 -15.92 4.62 13.39
C LEU A 99 -16.04 3.11 13.25
N LEU A 100 -16.92 2.51 14.04
CA LEU A 100 -17.29 1.10 13.94
C LEU A 100 -18.29 0.93 12.81
N TYR A 101 -17.90 0.22 11.76
CA TYR A 101 -18.85 -0.37 10.82
C TYR A 101 -19.46 -1.61 11.48
N GLN A 102 -20.71 -2.00 11.19
CA GLN A 102 -21.29 -3.27 11.65
C GLN A 102 -20.58 -4.53 11.10
N VAL A 103 -19.43 -4.36 10.45
CA VAL A 103 -18.51 -5.42 10.03
C VAL A 103 -17.31 -5.36 10.99
N PRO A 104 -16.80 -6.50 11.46
CA PRO A 104 -15.64 -6.54 12.36
C PRO A 104 -14.52 -5.60 11.90
N GLU A 105 -13.99 -4.76 12.81
CA GLU A 105 -12.85 -3.86 12.56
C GLU A 105 -11.65 -4.59 11.93
N GLU A 106 -11.58 -5.90 12.13
CA GLU A 106 -10.61 -6.83 11.55
C GLU A 106 -10.58 -6.82 10.01
N ILE A 107 -11.62 -6.31 9.34
CA ILE A 107 -11.78 -6.40 7.88
C ILE A 107 -11.34 -5.11 7.16
N CYS A 108 -11.65 -3.94 7.69
CA CYS A 108 -11.34 -2.67 7.02
C CYS A 108 -10.95 -1.53 7.96
N SER A 109 -10.03 -0.69 7.50
CA SER A 109 -9.76 0.63 8.06
C SER A 109 -10.61 1.68 7.32
N ILE A 110 -11.06 2.69 8.06
CA ILE A 110 -11.93 3.75 7.53
C ILE A 110 -11.19 5.08 7.58
N PHE A 111 -11.26 5.81 6.47
CA PHE A 111 -10.72 7.16 6.33
C PHE A 111 -11.83 8.11 5.91
N ILE A 112 -11.68 9.39 6.21
CA ILE A 112 -12.62 10.45 5.86
C ILE A 112 -11.87 11.60 5.20
N ASN A 113 -12.42 12.13 4.11
CA ASN A 113 -11.92 13.36 3.49
C ASN A 113 -12.67 14.59 4.01
N ASP A 114 -12.21 15.79 3.65
CA ASP A 114 -12.85 17.05 4.07
C ASP A 114 -14.31 17.18 3.61
N ASP A 115 -14.70 16.50 2.52
CA ASP A 115 -16.08 16.45 2.02
C ASP A 115 -16.97 15.45 2.81
N LYS A 116 -16.50 14.92 3.94
CA LYS A 116 -17.16 13.90 4.78
C LYS A 116 -17.50 12.61 4.03
N LYS A 117 -16.74 12.27 2.98
CA LYS A 117 -16.86 11.00 2.28
C LYS A 117 -15.96 9.96 2.92
N TYR A 118 -16.54 8.82 3.29
CA TYR A 118 -15.82 7.70 3.87
C TYR A 118 -15.15 6.84 2.81
N ILE A 119 -13.91 6.43 3.07
CA ILE A 119 -13.09 5.56 2.23
C ILE A 119 -12.76 4.31 3.04
N PHE A 120 -13.12 3.14 2.51
CA PHE A 120 -12.93 1.86 3.16
C PHE A 120 -11.76 1.13 2.51
N VAL A 121 -10.79 0.72 3.32
CA VAL A 121 -9.57 0.09 2.87
C VAL A 121 -9.40 -1.24 3.57
N ASN A 122 -8.98 -2.26 2.83
CA ASN A 122 -8.74 -3.58 3.40
C ASN A 122 -7.65 -3.50 4.48
N LYS A 123 -7.99 -3.94 5.71
CA LYS A 123 -7.10 -3.84 6.86
C LYS A 123 -5.78 -4.59 6.66
N ARG A 124 -5.78 -5.66 5.86
CA ARG A 124 -4.55 -6.40 5.52
C ARG A 124 -3.45 -5.51 4.96
N TYR A 125 -3.82 -4.50 4.18
CA TYR A 125 -2.86 -3.60 3.53
C TYR A 125 -2.56 -2.39 4.40
N THR A 126 -3.54 -1.88 5.15
CA THR A 126 -3.31 -0.75 6.06
C THR A 126 -2.52 -1.16 7.30
N ASP A 127 -2.55 -2.44 7.70
CA ASP A 127 -1.65 -3.02 8.70
C ASP A 127 -0.17 -2.94 8.31
N LEU A 128 0.17 -2.67 7.04
CA LEU A 128 1.55 -2.31 6.64
C LEU A 128 1.95 -0.93 7.15
N VAL A 129 1.02 -0.12 7.61
CA VAL A 129 1.29 1.09 8.38
C VAL A 129 1.35 0.69 9.85
N GLY A 130 2.29 1.24 10.61
CA GLY A 130 2.34 1.07 12.06
C GLY A 130 1.14 1.73 12.76
N ASP A 131 1.42 2.64 13.68
CA ASP A 131 0.38 3.43 14.33
C ASP A 131 -0.11 4.52 13.38
N TYR A 132 -1.44 4.68 13.21
CA TYR A 132 -1.99 5.74 12.36
C TYR A 132 -1.90 7.14 12.96
N THR A 133 -1.59 7.23 14.25
CA THR A 133 -1.73 8.46 15.04
C THR A 133 -0.44 9.29 15.15
N GLN A 134 0.66 8.85 14.53
CA GLN A 134 1.96 9.53 14.65
C GLN A 134 2.70 9.66 13.31
N ASN A 135 3.15 10.89 13.02
CA ASN A 135 4.26 11.27 12.13
C ASN A 135 4.19 10.94 10.62
N PHE A 136 3.03 10.64 10.01
CA PHE A 136 2.96 10.50 8.54
C PHE A 136 1.71 11.17 7.97
N LYS A 137 1.79 11.61 6.71
CA LYS A 137 0.66 12.22 6.01
C LYS A 137 -0.18 11.13 5.35
N ILE A 138 -1.50 11.21 5.51
CA ILE A 138 -2.44 10.38 4.76
C ILE A 138 -3.07 11.26 3.68
N LEU A 139 -2.86 10.88 2.43
CA LEU A 139 -3.37 11.63 1.29
C LEU A 139 -4.34 10.76 0.48
N GLY A 140 -5.32 11.39 -0.14
CA GLY A 140 -6.29 10.76 -1.03
C GLY A 140 -6.35 11.47 -2.39
N THR A 141 -6.51 10.70 -3.47
CA THR A 141 -6.88 11.24 -4.79
C THR A 141 -8.38 11.16 -5.00
N THR A 142 -8.96 12.15 -5.68
CA THR A 142 -10.32 12.07 -6.23
C THR A 142 -10.20 12.07 -7.76
N PRO A 143 -10.81 11.14 -8.52
CA PRO A 143 -11.78 10.14 -8.10
C PRO A 143 -11.18 8.74 -7.84
N SER A 144 -9.89 8.46 -8.08
CA SER A 144 -9.37 7.07 -7.96
C SER A 144 -9.35 6.54 -6.53
N ASN A 145 -9.51 7.42 -5.52
CA ASN A 145 -9.51 7.12 -4.10
C ASN A 145 -8.26 6.39 -3.61
N LEU A 146 -7.16 6.44 -4.37
CA LEU A 146 -5.88 5.90 -3.91
C LEU A 146 -5.50 6.61 -2.61
N ILE A 147 -5.09 5.83 -1.63
CA ILE A 147 -4.63 6.36 -0.36
C ILE A 147 -3.13 6.21 -0.28
N TYR A 148 -2.45 7.30 0.03
CA TYR A 148 -1.01 7.39 0.18
C TYR A 148 -0.70 7.62 1.64
N PHE A 149 0.19 6.81 2.19
CA PHE A 149 0.78 6.98 3.50
C PHE A 149 2.24 7.34 3.28
N THR A 150 2.67 8.52 3.72
CA THR A 150 4.03 9.01 3.45
C THR A 150 4.69 9.63 4.68
N ASP A 151 5.93 9.23 4.90
CA ASP A 151 6.84 9.70 5.95
C ASP A 151 8.23 9.70 5.29
N GLU A 152 8.54 10.78 4.57
CA GLU A 152 9.68 10.83 3.64
C GLU A 152 10.95 10.25 4.31
N PRO A 153 11.58 9.22 3.73
CA PRO A 153 11.49 8.81 2.32
C PRO A 153 10.52 7.64 2.01
N GLU A 154 9.73 7.18 2.98
CA GLU A 154 8.81 6.04 2.81
C GLU A 154 7.50 6.43 2.15
N LEU A 155 6.99 5.52 1.32
CA LEU A 155 5.69 5.68 0.66
C LEU A 155 4.97 4.34 0.61
N LEU A 156 3.71 4.31 1.04
CA LEU A 156 2.78 3.21 0.80
C LEU A 156 1.55 3.76 0.07
N ILE A 157 1.16 3.10 -1.00
CA ILE A 157 -0.04 3.39 -1.78
C ILE A 157 -0.97 2.20 -1.66
N ILE A 158 -2.24 2.44 -1.39
CA ILE A 158 -3.27 1.40 -1.32
C ILE A 158 -4.45 1.78 -2.22
N CYS A 159 -4.85 0.83 -3.06
CA CYS A 159 -6.11 0.90 -3.78
C CYS A 159 -7.25 0.55 -2.81
N PRO A 160 -8.22 1.45 -2.59
CA PRO A 160 -9.34 1.17 -1.71
C PRO A 160 -10.20 0.07 -2.30
N TYR A 161 -10.74 -0.77 -1.41
CA TYR A 161 -11.51 -1.95 -1.82
C TYR A 161 -12.92 -1.57 -2.30
N ILE A 162 -13.55 -0.53 -1.72
CA ILE A 162 -14.94 -0.16 -2.03
C ILE A 162 -15.14 1.37 -1.88
N LYS A 163 -15.71 1.99 -2.92
CA LYS A 163 -16.40 3.29 -2.81
C LYS A 163 -17.80 3.06 -2.27
N VAL A 164 -18.03 3.31 -0.97
CA VAL A 164 -19.40 3.32 -0.46
C VAL A 164 -20.03 4.66 -0.86
N LYS A 165 -21.08 4.63 -1.70
CA LYS A 165 -21.90 5.81 -1.95
C LYS A 165 -22.55 6.21 -0.62
N THR A 166 -22.32 7.45 -0.21
CA THR A 166 -22.70 8.07 1.08
C THR A 166 -24.19 7.96 1.43
N GLU A 167 -25.06 7.61 0.46
CA GLU A 167 -26.51 7.69 0.60
C GLU A 167 -27.14 6.58 1.47
N LYS A 168 -26.41 5.55 1.91
CA LYS A 168 -26.93 4.54 2.86
C LYS A 168 -25.86 4.03 3.80
N ILE A 169 -25.49 4.82 4.80
CA ILE A 169 -24.63 4.34 5.88
C ILE A 169 -25.37 4.42 7.22
N ASN A 170 -26.39 3.59 7.38
CA ASN A 170 -27.12 3.42 8.65
C ASN A 170 -26.31 2.60 9.70
N TYR A 171 -25.04 2.28 9.41
CA TYR A 171 -24.27 1.24 10.12
C TYR A 171 -22.93 1.72 10.69
N LEU A 172 -22.61 3.02 10.61
CA LEU A 172 -21.44 3.59 11.29
C LEU A 172 -21.89 4.12 12.66
N LYS A 173 -21.30 3.60 13.73
CA LYS A 173 -21.42 4.17 15.08
C LYS A 173 -20.05 4.70 15.52
N GLU A 174 -20.03 5.79 16.26
CA GLU A 174 -18.80 6.21 16.93
C GLU A 174 -18.38 5.12 17.93
N ALA A 175 -17.09 4.76 17.93
CA ALA A 175 -16.54 3.91 18.98
C ALA A 175 -16.58 4.70 20.29
N ASN A 176 -17.32 4.21 21.27
CA ASN A 176 -17.30 4.80 22.61
C ASN A 176 -15.89 4.65 23.20
N GLU A 177 -15.36 5.75 23.74
CA GLU A 177 -14.06 5.84 24.42
C GLU A 177 -13.94 4.91 25.63
#